data_AF-A0A1W9XG58-F1
#
_entry.id   AF-A0A1W9XG58-F1
#
_cell.length_a   1.000
_cell.length_b   1.000
_cell.length_c   1.000
_cell.angle_alpha   90.00
_cell.angle_beta   90.00
_cell.angle_gamma   90.00
#
_symmetry.space_group_name_H-M   'P 1'
#
loop_
_entity.id
_entity.type
_entity.pdbx_description
1 polymer ?
#
loop_
_entity_poly.entity_id
_entity_poly.type
_entity_poly.pdbx_seq_one_letter_code
_entity_poly.pdbx_strand_id
1 'polypeptide(L)'
;MRRFSSYGPVNAKVHYHAPRKELIDIAHAELTGDDPEEGGHYITVWAPRQTGKTWIMQQVMRKIREQGDFEAGIISMQSAKEEKTEEGVLEVFVSKLKEWFQRDLPDPPSMSSAASKFPI
;
A
#
# COMPACT_ATOMS: atom_id res chain seq x y z
N MET A 1 -24.35 21.88 -2.88
CA MET A 1 -24.46 20.49 -2.35
C MET A 1 -23.38 19.64 -3.01
N ARG A 2 -22.64 18.82 -2.25
CA ARG A 2 -21.63 17.90 -2.82
C ARG A 2 -22.32 16.80 -3.63
N ARG A 3 -21.68 16.29 -4.68
CA ARG A 3 -22.26 15.27 -5.58
C ARG A 3 -21.77 13.87 -5.25
N PHE A 4 -22.59 12.86 -5.51
CA PHE A 4 -22.13 11.48 -5.43
C PHE A 4 -21.22 11.17 -6.62
N SER A 5 -20.11 10.45 -6.38
CA SER A 5 -19.21 9.97 -7.44
C SER A 5 -19.22 8.45 -7.41
N SER A 6 -19.66 7.83 -8.50
CA SER A 6 -19.65 6.38 -8.68
C SER A 6 -18.38 5.86 -9.36
N TYR A 7 -17.58 6.75 -9.96
CA TYR A 7 -16.37 6.39 -10.69
C TYR A 7 -15.16 7.20 -10.20
N GLY A 8 -14.01 6.53 -10.09
CA GLY A 8 -12.73 7.15 -9.78
C GLY A 8 -12.51 7.53 -8.30
N PRO A 9 -11.33 8.09 -7.97
CA PRO A 9 -11.01 8.54 -6.62
C PRO A 9 -11.94 9.67 -6.16
N VAL A 10 -12.33 9.63 -4.89
CA VAL A 10 -13.22 10.64 -4.31
C VAL A 10 -12.45 11.95 -4.06
N ASN A 11 -12.88 13.04 -4.70
CA ASN A 11 -12.39 14.38 -4.40
C ASN A 11 -13.21 15.00 -3.26
N ALA A 12 -12.60 15.12 -2.08
CA ALA A 12 -13.25 15.60 -0.86
C ALA A 12 -13.85 17.01 -0.97
N LYS A 13 -13.39 17.85 -1.92
CA LYS A 13 -13.91 19.22 -2.13
C LYS A 13 -15.28 19.22 -2.81
N VAL A 14 -15.51 18.30 -3.75
CA VAL A 14 -16.69 18.30 -4.62
C VAL A 14 -17.59 17.07 -4.44
N HIS A 15 -17.05 15.96 -3.96
CA HIS A 15 -17.76 14.70 -3.78
C HIS A 15 -18.22 14.48 -2.34
N TYR A 16 -19.41 13.90 -2.18
CA TYR A 16 -19.88 13.41 -0.89
C TYR A 16 -18.94 12.30 -0.41
N HIS A 17 -18.50 12.37 0.85
CA HIS A 17 -17.65 11.36 1.46
C HIS A 17 -17.80 11.38 2.98
N ALA A 18 -17.61 10.22 3.60
CA ALA A 18 -17.47 10.11 5.04
C ALA A 18 -15.96 10.18 5.39
N PRO A 19 -15.51 11.13 6.23
CA PRO A 19 -14.09 11.34 6.50
C PRO A 19 -13.35 10.13 7.09
N ARG A 20 -14.02 9.30 7.91
CA ARG A 20 -13.46 8.09 8.56
C ARG A 20 -12.09 8.33 9.24
N LYS A 21 -11.94 9.49 9.88
CA LYS A 21 -10.67 9.96 10.45
C LYS A 21 -10.04 8.95 11.42
N GLU A 22 -10.82 8.44 12.36
CA GLU A 22 -10.35 7.45 13.35
C GLU A 22 -9.75 6.20 12.71
N LEU A 23 -10.43 5.63 11.71
CA LEU A 23 -9.94 4.45 10.98
C LEU A 23 -8.65 4.74 10.19
N ILE A 24 -8.52 5.95 9.63
CA ILE A 24 -7.30 6.39 8.94
C ILE A 24 -6.16 6.56 9.94
N ASP A 25 -6.44 7.16 11.10
CA ASP A 25 -5.44 7.42 12.14
C ASP A 25 -4.92 6.11 12.74
N ILE A 26 -5.79 5.13 13.00
CA ILE A 26 -5.40 3.79 13.46
C ILE A 26 -4.52 3.10 12.42
N ALA A 27 -4.96 3.02 11.16
CA ALA A 27 -4.18 2.35 10.11
C ALA A 27 -2.84 3.05 9.84
N HIS A 28 -2.75 4.37 10.03
CA HIS A 28 -1.51 5.12 9.95
C HIS A 28 -0.55 4.72 11.09
N ALA A 29 -1.02 4.75 12.34
CA ALA A 29 -0.21 4.37 13.50
C ALA A 29 0.29 2.92 13.41
N GLU A 30 -0.57 1.98 13.02
CA GLU A 30 -0.18 0.58 12.84
C GLU A 30 0.92 0.41 11.77
N LEU A 31 0.85 1.16 10.67
CA LEU A 31 1.83 1.06 9.58
C LEU A 31 3.16 1.75 9.89
N THR A 32 3.18 2.78 10.73
CA THR A 32 4.40 3.52 11.07
C THR A 32 5.03 3.08 12.38
N GLY A 33 4.28 2.37 13.23
CA GLY A 33 4.70 2.06 14.59
C GLY A 33 4.67 3.29 15.51
N ASP A 34 4.93 3.06 16.80
CA ASP A 34 5.11 4.12 17.80
C ASP A 34 6.50 4.79 17.66
N ASP A 35 7.51 4.03 17.26
CA ASP A 35 8.85 4.50 16.91
C ASP A 35 9.17 4.14 15.45
N PRO A 36 9.29 5.14 14.55
CA PRO A 36 9.63 4.90 13.14
C PRO A 36 10.92 4.11 12.91
N GLU A 37 11.90 4.21 13.81
CA GLU A 37 13.19 3.53 13.70
C GLU A 37 13.10 2.04 14.09
N GLU A 38 12.13 1.69 14.94
CA GLU A 38 11.83 0.30 15.32
C GLU A 38 10.86 -0.38 14.33
N GLY A 39 10.32 0.39 13.38
CA GLY A 39 9.49 -0.08 12.27
C GLY A 39 7.99 -0.16 12.60
N GLY A 40 7.21 -0.46 11.56
CA GLY A 40 5.75 -0.59 11.65
C GLY A 40 5.24 -2.04 11.57
N HIS A 41 3.92 -2.20 11.64
CA HIS A 41 3.26 -3.49 11.60
C HIS A 41 2.73 -3.84 10.20
N TYR A 42 2.75 -5.14 9.89
CA TYR A 42 1.99 -5.66 8.76
C TYR A 42 0.51 -5.74 9.14
N ILE A 43 -0.33 -5.04 8.38
CA ILE A 43 -1.79 -5.06 8.57
C ILE A 43 -2.49 -5.75 7.39
N THR A 44 -3.55 -6.49 7.71
CA THR A 44 -4.45 -7.05 6.69
C THR A 44 -5.76 -6.26 6.68
N VAL A 45 -6.09 -5.67 5.53
CA VAL A 45 -7.35 -4.93 5.35
C VAL A 45 -8.34 -5.77 4.55
N TRP A 46 -9.39 -6.26 5.22
CA TRP A 46 -10.45 -7.05 4.59
C TRP A 46 -11.79 -6.32 4.61
N ALA A 47 -12.45 -6.27 3.45
CA ALA A 47 -13.83 -5.80 3.31
C ALA A 47 -14.37 -6.22 1.92
N PRO A 48 -15.71 -6.33 1.75
CA PRO A 48 -16.34 -6.54 0.44
C PRO A 48 -15.90 -5.54 -0.65
N ARG A 49 -16.20 -5.84 -1.91
CA ARG A 49 -15.93 -4.91 -3.02
C ARG A 49 -16.70 -3.58 -2.79
N GLN A 50 -16.12 -2.48 -3.27
CA GLN A 50 -16.74 -1.13 -3.27
C GLN A 50 -17.06 -0.54 -1.87
N THR A 51 -16.43 -1.04 -0.81
CA THR A 51 -16.57 -0.50 0.57
C THR A 51 -15.68 0.70 0.88
N GLY A 52 -14.85 1.13 -0.07
CA GLY A 52 -13.94 2.26 0.10
C GLY A 52 -12.58 1.91 0.70
N LYS A 53 -12.24 0.62 0.85
CA LYS A 53 -10.93 0.17 1.35
C LYS A 53 -9.73 0.84 0.63
N THR A 54 -9.74 0.87 -0.70
CA THR A 54 -8.68 1.53 -1.48
C THR A 54 -8.62 3.03 -1.20
N TRP A 55 -9.76 3.70 -1.02
CA TRP A 55 -9.79 5.13 -0.73
C TRP A 55 -9.19 5.43 0.66
N ILE A 56 -9.52 4.62 1.66
CA ILE A 56 -8.96 4.75 3.02
C ILE A 56 -7.43 4.61 2.96
N MET A 57 -6.92 3.55 2.30
CA MET A 57 -5.48 3.34 2.19
C MET A 57 -4.76 4.45 1.41
N GLN A 58 -5.42 5.08 0.43
CA GLN A 58 -4.89 6.28 -0.22
C GLN A 58 -4.79 7.48 0.74
N GLN A 59 -5.73 7.63 1.68
CA GLN A 59 -5.63 8.70 2.69
C GLN A 59 -4.51 8.42 3.69
N VAL A 60 -4.37 7.17 4.13
CA VAL A 60 -3.28 6.73 5.02
C VAL A 60 -1.93 6.97 4.36
N MET A 61 -1.79 6.57 3.09
CA MET A 61 -0.58 6.82 2.31
C MET A 61 -0.25 8.30 2.18
N ARG A 62 -1.26 9.16 1.96
CA ARG A 62 -1.04 10.61 1.93
C ARG A 62 -0.46 11.11 3.26
N LYS A 63 -1.02 10.64 4.38
CA LYS A 63 -0.56 11.01 5.72
C LYS A 63 0.89 10.56 5.99
N ILE A 64 1.24 9.33 5.61
CA ILE A 64 2.62 8.81 5.69
C ILE A 64 3.59 9.69 4.88
N ARG A 65 3.21 10.07 3.65
CA ARG A 65 4.02 10.95 2.81
C ARG A 65 4.16 12.37 3.36
N GLU A 66 3.10 12.91 3.94
CA GLU A 66 3.09 14.24 4.57
C GLU A 66 3.97 14.27 5.84
N GLN A 67 4.07 13.15 6.55
CA GLN A 67 4.97 13.01 7.71
C GLN A 67 6.45 13.09 7.30
N GLY A 68 6.82 12.49 6.16
CA GLY A 68 8.15 12.63 5.56
C GLY A 68 9.20 11.62 6.01
N ASP A 69 8.90 10.80 7.03
CA ASP A 69 9.82 9.78 7.55
C ASP A 69 9.94 8.55 6.63
N PHE A 70 8.99 8.36 5.70
CA PHE A 70 8.91 7.16 4.87
C PHE A 70 8.71 7.46 3.39
N GLU A 71 9.33 6.63 2.55
CA GLU A 71 9.00 6.54 1.13
C GLU A 71 7.85 5.53 0.91
N ALA A 72 6.66 6.01 0.57
CA ALA A 72 5.47 5.15 0.45
C ALA A 72 5.10 4.83 -1.00
N GLY A 73 4.72 3.56 -1.24
CA GLY A 73 4.22 3.05 -2.53
C GLY A 73 2.90 2.27 -2.43
N ILE A 74 2.06 2.34 -3.48
CA ILE A 74 0.87 1.48 -3.64
C ILE A 74 1.11 0.60 -4.87
N ILE A 75 1.13 -0.71 -4.66
CA ILE A 75 1.42 -1.69 -5.71
C ILE A 75 0.18 -2.53 -5.94
N SER A 76 -0.24 -2.63 -7.20
CA SER A 76 -1.31 -3.54 -7.61
C SER A 76 -0.71 -4.88 -8.04
N MET A 77 -0.97 -5.93 -7.27
CA MET A 77 -0.57 -7.30 -7.62
C MET A 77 -1.59 -8.02 -8.51
N GLN A 78 -2.50 -7.29 -9.16
CA GLN A 78 -3.51 -7.91 -10.02
C GLN A 78 -2.94 -8.62 -11.24
N SER A 79 -1.81 -8.13 -11.79
CA SER A 79 -1.14 -8.76 -12.93
C SER A 79 -0.44 -10.07 -12.56
N ALA A 80 -0.09 -10.27 -11.28
CA ALA A 80 0.55 -11.50 -10.81
C ALA A 80 -0.43 -12.69 -10.70
N LYS A 81 -1.72 -12.51 -11.03
CA LYS A 81 -2.74 -13.58 -10.91
C LYS A 81 -2.51 -14.76 -11.85
N GLU A 82 -1.83 -14.52 -12.97
CA GLU A 82 -1.57 -15.56 -13.98
C GLU A 82 -0.26 -16.30 -13.71
N GLU A 83 0.56 -15.77 -12.79
CA GLU A 83 1.82 -16.38 -12.39
C GLU A 83 1.59 -17.65 -11.57
N LYS A 84 2.40 -18.67 -11.86
CA LYS A 84 2.30 -20.00 -11.23
C LYS A 84 3.50 -20.33 -10.35
N THR A 85 4.55 -19.53 -10.42
CA THR A 85 5.77 -19.69 -9.65
C THR A 85 5.94 -18.53 -8.69
N GLU A 86 6.57 -18.80 -7.55
CA GLU A 86 6.85 -17.78 -6.55
C GLU A 86 7.85 -16.75 -7.09
N GLU A 87 8.81 -17.20 -7.91
CA GLU A 87 9.76 -16.35 -8.63
C GLU A 87 9.04 -15.37 -9.58
N GLY A 88 8.07 -15.83 -10.35
CA GLY A 88 7.31 -14.96 -11.27
C GLY A 88 6.51 -13.90 -10.53
N VAL A 89 5.90 -14.25 -9.39
CA VAL A 89 5.20 -13.28 -8.53
C VAL A 89 6.18 -12.22 -7.98
N LEU A 90 7.37 -12.65 -7.57
CA LEU A 90 8.41 -11.75 -7.06
C LEU A 90 8.96 -10.82 -8.14
N GLU A 91 9.16 -11.32 -9.37
CA GLU A 91 9.55 -10.50 -10.53
C GLU A 91 8.51 -9.43 -10.84
N VAL A 92 7.22 -9.78 -10.84
CA VAL A 92 6.13 -8.81 -11.02
C VAL A 92 6.15 -7.77 -9.91
N PHE A 93 6.33 -8.19 -8.65
CA PHE A 93 6.39 -7.27 -7.51
C PHE A 93 7.55 -6.27 -7.63
N VAL A 94 8.76 -6.75 -7.92
CA VAL A 94 9.95 -5.89 -8.09
C VAL A 94 9.79 -4.96 -9.28
N SER A 95 9.28 -5.46 -10.41
CA SER A 95 9.00 -4.63 -11.59
C SER A 95 8.05 -3.47 -11.24
N LYS A 96 6.97 -3.74 -10.50
CA LYS A 96 6.03 -2.71 -10.06
C LYS A 96 6.62 -1.73 -9.05
N LEU A 97 7.54 -2.18 -8.19
CA LEU A 97 8.30 -1.29 -7.31
C LEU A 97 9.20 -0.34 -8.12
N LYS A 98 9.96 -0.87 -9.09
CA LYS A 98 10.83 -0.06 -9.96
C LYS A 98 10.02 0.99 -10.73
N GLU A 99 8.87 0.59 -11.30
CA GLU A 99 7.95 1.50 -11.98
C GLU A 99 7.43 2.60 -11.05
N TRP A 100 7.01 2.25 -9.84
CA TRP A 100 6.41 3.20 -8.90
C TRP A 100 7.41 4.24 -8.39
N PHE A 101 8.59 3.78 -7.97
CA PHE A 101 9.64 4.64 -7.42
C PHE A 101 10.54 5.27 -8.48
N GLN A 102 10.34 4.93 -9.76
CA GLN A 102 11.13 5.43 -10.89
C GLN A 102 12.65 5.29 -10.68
N ARG A 103 13.05 4.21 -10.01
CA ARG A 103 14.44 3.91 -9.71
C ARG A 103 14.72 2.45 -9.99
N ASP A 104 15.97 2.17 -10.31
CA ASP A 104 16.40 0.79 -10.34
C ASP A 104 16.48 0.25 -8.93
N LEU A 105 15.99 -0.97 -8.76
CA LEU A 105 16.07 -1.71 -7.51
C LEU A 105 16.92 -2.94 -7.77
N PRO A 106 17.66 -3.44 -6.76
CA PRO A 106 18.41 -4.67 -6.91
C PRO A 106 17.46 -5.77 -7.40
N ASP A 107 17.97 -6.60 -8.32
CA ASP A 107 17.20 -7.73 -8.80
C ASP A 107 16.85 -8.65 -7.62
N PRO A 108 15.66 -9.27 -7.66
CA PRO A 108 15.22 -10.08 -6.56
C PRO A 108 16.24 -11.18 -6.29
N PRO A 109 16.69 -11.36 -5.03
CA PRO A 109 17.46 -12.54 -4.67
C PRO A 109 16.68 -13.80 -5.07
N SER A 110 17.38 -14.89 -5.43
CA SER A 110 16.74 -16.19 -5.50
C SER A 110 16.05 -16.46 -4.16
N MET A 111 14.86 -17.07 -4.15
CA MET A 111 14.11 -17.28 -2.90
C MET A 111 14.92 -18.02 -1.82
N SER A 112 15.81 -18.92 -2.23
CA SER A 112 16.79 -19.59 -1.37
C SER A 112 17.72 -18.63 -0.61
N SER A 113 18.06 -17.49 -1.21
CA SER A 113 18.91 -16.45 -0.61
C SER A 113 18.13 -15.34 0.09
N ALA A 114 16.82 -15.20 -0.18
CA ALA A 114 15.92 -14.31 0.55
C ALA A 114 15.53 -14.90 1.91
N ALA A 115 15.20 -16.20 1.94
CA ALA A 115 14.82 -16.90 3.17
C ALA A 115 15.94 -16.95 4.23
N SER A 116 17.21 -16.96 3.79
CA SER A 116 18.35 -16.92 4.72
C SER A 116 18.60 -15.53 5.33
N LYS A 117 18.04 -14.46 4.76
CA LYS A 117 18.19 -13.07 5.24
C LYS A 117 17.10 -12.63 6.21
N PHE A 118 15.98 -13.34 6.27
CA PHE A 118 14.86 -13.06 7.18
C PHE A 118 14.54 -14.30 8.01
N PRO A 119 15.37 -14.65 9.02
CA PRO A 119 15.03 -15.70 9.95
C PRO A 119 13.80 -15.26 10.75
N ILE A 120 12.77 -16.11 10.74
CA ILE A 120 11.58 -16.01 11.59
C ILE A 120 11.94 -16.53 12.98
#